data_AF-A0A452V2G7-F1
#
_entry.id   AF-A0A452V2G7-F1
#
_cell.length_a   1.000
_cell.length_b   1.000
_cell.length_c   1.000
_cell.angle_alpha   90.00
_cell.angle_beta   90.00
_cell.angle_gamma   90.00
#
_symmetry.space_group_name_H-M   'P 1'
#
loop_
_entity.id
_entity.type
_entity.pdbx_description
1 polymer ?
#
loop_
_entity_poly.entity_id
_entity_poly.type
_entity_poly.pdbx_seq_one_letter_code
_entity_poly.pdbx_strand_id
1 'polypeptide(L)'
;MGQEAHPSSGAAQGAEWLRDLTRLLEAKEYQSRMEGVGRLLEHCKATPELITANLVQVFDAFTPRLQDSNKKVNQWALESLAKMIPLLKESLHPMLLSIIVAVADNLNSKNSGIYATAVTALDAMIENLDKLCLLQAFAGRVRFLSGRAVLDVVERLSALVASVYPQKPQAVERHVLPVLWGFLSSVSGNGVLPGLSGNVRTVVCWLSRSLQEQMQALAAAQPQQVLRTLQELLDAASPLLHGWNSVVTGYQ
;
A
#
# COMPACT_ATOMS: atom_id res chain seq x y z
N MET A 1 28.49 -40.73 -24.91
CA MET A 1 28.05 -39.54 -25.68
C MET A 1 26.93 -38.88 -24.89
N GLY A 2 27.29 -37.97 -23.98
CA GLY A 2 26.31 -37.12 -23.29
C GLY A 2 26.09 -35.88 -24.14
N GLN A 3 24.88 -35.69 -24.65
CA GLN A 3 24.49 -34.43 -25.27
C GLN A 3 24.42 -33.36 -24.17
N GLU A 4 25.40 -32.47 -24.15
CA GLU A 4 25.30 -31.20 -23.44
C GLU A 4 24.18 -30.39 -24.08
N ALA A 5 23.10 -30.18 -23.32
CA ALA A 5 22.03 -29.29 -23.69
C ALA A 5 22.58 -27.85 -23.69
N HIS A 6 22.99 -27.36 -24.86
CA HIS A 6 23.29 -25.95 -25.03
C HIS A 6 22.04 -25.13 -24.70
N PRO A 7 22.11 -24.14 -23.79
CA PRO A 7 20.98 -23.27 -23.52
C PRO A 7 20.60 -22.53 -24.81
N SER A 8 19.30 -22.42 -25.08
CA SER A 8 18.80 -21.64 -26.22
C SER A 8 19.38 -20.23 -26.17
N SER A 9 19.86 -19.73 -27.31
CA SER A 9 20.59 -18.45 -27.42
C SER A 9 19.90 -17.25 -26.72
N GLY A 10 18.56 -17.26 -26.67
CA GLY A 10 17.78 -16.25 -25.95
C GLY A 10 17.83 -16.34 -24.41
N ALA A 11 17.94 -17.54 -23.84
CA ALA A 11 18.06 -17.72 -22.38
C ALA A 11 19.43 -17.26 -21.85
N ALA A 12 20.50 -17.51 -22.63
CA ALA A 12 21.84 -17.04 -22.30
C ALA A 12 21.94 -15.51 -22.33
N GLN A 13 21.33 -14.86 -23.34
CA GLN A 13 21.27 -13.41 -23.46
C GLN A 13 20.45 -12.76 -22.33
N GLY A 14 19.31 -13.34 -21.96
CA GLY A 14 18.52 -12.85 -20.82
C GLY A 14 19.27 -12.92 -19.48
N ALA A 15 20.03 -14.01 -19.27
CA ALA A 15 20.86 -14.16 -18.07
C ALA A 15 22.04 -13.18 -18.04
N GLU A 16 22.66 -12.89 -19.18
CA GLU A 16 23.73 -11.89 -19.28
C GLU A 16 23.22 -10.48 -19.00
N TRP A 17 22.11 -10.11 -19.63
CA TRP A 17 21.43 -8.85 -19.38
C TRP A 17 21.12 -8.64 -17.89
N LEU A 18 20.57 -9.66 -17.23
CA LEU A 18 20.22 -9.57 -15.81
C LEU A 18 21.46 -9.38 -14.94
N ARG A 19 22.55 -10.10 -15.21
CA ARG A 19 23.83 -9.93 -14.50
C ARG A 19 24.38 -8.51 -14.65
N ASP A 20 24.34 -7.97 -15.86
CA ASP A 20 24.80 -6.61 -16.13
C ASP A 20 23.93 -5.56 -15.43
N LEU A 21 22.61 -5.75 -15.45
CA LEU A 21 21.68 -4.87 -14.75
C LEU A 21 21.95 -4.87 -13.24
N THR A 22 22.05 -6.06 -12.62
CA THR A 22 22.35 -6.19 -11.20
C THR A 22 23.68 -5.53 -10.85
N ARG A 23 24.73 -5.74 -11.66
CA ARG A 23 26.04 -5.10 -11.47
C ARG A 23 25.94 -3.57 -11.48
N LEU A 24 25.15 -2.99 -12.37
CA LEU A 24 24.94 -1.53 -12.42
C LEU A 24 24.16 -1.03 -11.21
N LEU A 25 23.07 -1.72 -10.85
CA LEU A 25 22.24 -1.36 -9.71
C LEU A 25 23.03 -1.43 -8.40
N GLU A 26 23.94 -2.39 -8.24
CA GLU A 26 24.73 -2.60 -7.01
C GLU A 26 26.08 -1.86 -7.00
N ALA A 27 26.40 -1.11 -8.05
CA ALA A 27 27.68 -0.41 -8.18
C ALA A 27 27.93 0.59 -7.04
N LYS A 28 29.21 0.81 -6.72
CA LYS A 28 29.65 1.77 -5.71
C LYS A 28 29.40 3.22 -6.15
N GLU A 29 29.62 3.49 -7.43
CA GLU A 29 29.47 4.77 -8.09
C GLU A 29 27.99 5.08 -8.30
N TYR A 30 27.54 6.26 -7.83
CA TYR A 30 26.13 6.63 -7.96
C TYR A 30 25.71 6.78 -9.43
N GLN A 31 26.63 7.14 -10.33
CA GLN A 31 26.38 7.26 -11.77
C GLN A 31 26.01 5.91 -12.39
N SER A 32 26.73 4.85 -12.04
CA SER A 32 26.43 3.49 -12.50
C SER A 32 25.09 3.00 -11.98
N ARG A 33 24.73 3.36 -10.74
CA ARG A 33 23.39 3.07 -10.21
C ARG A 33 22.28 3.84 -10.92
N MET A 34 22.49 5.12 -11.21
CA MET A 34 21.57 5.93 -12.03
C MET A 34 21.37 5.29 -13.42
N GLU A 35 22.46 4.84 -14.03
CA GLU A 35 22.43 4.13 -15.31
C GLU A 35 21.65 2.82 -15.20
N GLY A 36 21.88 2.02 -14.16
CA GLY A 36 21.14 0.79 -13.90
C GLY A 36 19.63 1.03 -13.79
N VAL A 37 19.21 2.06 -13.05
CA VAL A 37 17.80 2.47 -12.95
C VAL A 37 17.25 2.89 -14.31
N GLY A 38 18.00 3.67 -15.09
CA GLY A 38 17.60 4.09 -16.43
C GLY A 38 17.44 2.91 -17.39
N ARG A 39 18.40 1.98 -17.41
CA ARG A 39 18.34 0.77 -18.24
C ARG A 39 17.13 -0.09 -17.87
N LEU A 40 16.88 -0.31 -16.57
CA LEU A 40 15.69 -1.04 -16.14
C LEU A 40 14.41 -0.41 -16.70
N LEU A 41 14.27 0.92 -16.62
CA LEU A 41 13.09 1.61 -17.13
C LEU A 41 12.93 1.43 -18.64
N GLU A 42 14.01 1.52 -19.40
CA GLU A 42 13.98 1.28 -20.85
C GLU A 42 13.57 -0.16 -21.18
N HIS A 43 14.04 -1.15 -20.42
CA HIS A 43 13.62 -2.54 -20.61
C HIS A 43 12.16 -2.79 -20.22
N CYS A 44 11.64 -2.11 -19.18
CA CYS A 44 10.20 -2.15 -18.88
C CYS A 44 9.35 -1.61 -20.03
N LYS A 45 9.86 -0.64 -20.81
CA LYS A 45 9.16 -0.09 -21.99
C LYS A 45 9.30 -0.98 -23.22
N ALA A 46 10.49 -1.50 -23.47
CA ALA A 46 10.82 -2.22 -24.71
C ALA A 46 10.44 -3.70 -24.66
N THR A 47 10.66 -4.35 -23.51
CA THR A 47 10.54 -5.81 -23.35
C THR A 47 10.01 -6.16 -21.95
N PRO A 48 8.77 -5.74 -21.60
CA PRO A 48 8.20 -6.00 -20.28
C PRO A 48 8.13 -7.50 -19.93
N GLU A 49 8.01 -8.38 -20.91
CA GLU A 49 7.97 -9.84 -20.71
C GLU A 49 9.27 -10.40 -20.13
N LEU A 50 10.41 -9.82 -20.50
CA LEU A 50 11.71 -10.20 -19.92
C LEU A 50 11.80 -9.78 -18.46
N ILE A 51 11.25 -8.59 -18.13
CA ILE A 51 11.19 -8.09 -16.76
C ILE A 51 10.28 -8.98 -15.91
N THR A 52 9.09 -9.30 -16.39
CA THR A 52 8.13 -10.13 -15.64
C THR A 52 8.64 -11.55 -15.45
N ALA A 53 9.35 -12.12 -16.43
CA ALA A 53 9.99 -13.43 -16.30
C ALA A 53 11.09 -13.48 -15.22
N ASN A 54 11.73 -12.34 -14.91
CA ASN A 54 12.82 -12.23 -13.94
C ASN A 54 12.48 -11.29 -12.77
N LEU A 55 11.18 -11.07 -12.52
CA LEU A 55 10.70 -9.96 -11.71
C LEU A 55 11.34 -9.89 -10.32
N VAL A 56 11.39 -11.01 -9.61
CA VAL A 56 11.93 -11.07 -8.25
C VAL A 56 13.40 -10.66 -8.23
N GLN A 57 14.23 -11.23 -9.11
CA GLN A 57 15.66 -10.92 -9.16
C GLN A 57 15.91 -9.46 -9.55
N VAL A 58 15.13 -8.93 -10.49
CA VAL A 58 15.22 -7.53 -10.91
C VAL A 58 14.85 -6.59 -9.76
N PHE A 59 13.73 -6.85 -9.08
CA PHE A 59 13.25 -5.98 -8.01
C PHE A 59 14.00 -6.15 -6.69
N ASP A 60 14.63 -7.31 -6.43
CA ASP A 60 15.55 -7.49 -5.31
C ASP A 60 16.78 -6.60 -5.46
N ALA A 61 17.31 -6.45 -6.68
CA ALA A 61 18.41 -5.53 -6.98
C ALA A 61 17.96 -4.05 -7.03
N PHE A 62 16.74 -3.78 -7.52
CA PHE A 62 16.24 -2.41 -7.71
C PHE A 62 15.67 -1.76 -6.43
N THR A 63 14.95 -2.51 -5.58
CA THR A 63 14.29 -1.97 -4.38
C THR A 63 15.24 -1.20 -3.46
N PRO A 64 16.50 -1.64 -3.22
CA PRO A 64 17.50 -0.86 -2.47
C PRO A 64 17.84 0.51 -3.06
N ARG A 65 17.48 0.80 -4.32
CA ARG A 65 17.65 2.12 -4.93
C ARG A 65 16.52 3.08 -4.56
N LEU A 66 15.34 2.56 -4.21
CA LEU A 66 14.25 3.35 -3.63
C LEU A 66 14.58 3.89 -2.25
N GLN A 67 15.70 3.48 -1.64
CA GLN A 67 16.19 3.96 -0.35
C GLN A 67 17.69 4.27 -0.41
N ASP A 68 18.19 4.65 -1.60
CA ASP A 68 19.62 4.87 -1.80
C ASP A 68 20.16 6.01 -0.92
N SER A 69 21.35 5.80 -0.36
CA SER A 69 22.09 6.83 0.38
C SER A 69 22.34 8.12 -0.44
N ASN A 70 22.46 7.98 -1.76
CA ASN A 70 22.56 9.12 -2.67
C ASN A 70 21.17 9.60 -3.08
N LYS A 71 20.83 10.83 -2.67
CA LYS A 71 19.53 11.45 -2.93
C LYS A 71 19.15 11.53 -4.41
N LYS A 72 20.11 11.66 -5.33
CA LYS A 72 19.82 11.69 -6.78
C LYS A 72 19.39 10.32 -7.28
N VAL A 73 20.09 9.26 -6.85
CA VAL A 73 19.74 7.87 -7.18
C VAL A 73 18.37 7.53 -6.60
N ASN A 74 18.13 7.88 -5.33
CA ASN A 74 16.87 7.65 -4.65
C ASN A 74 15.68 8.33 -5.36
N GLN A 75 15.78 9.62 -5.66
CA GLN A 75 14.75 10.35 -6.38
C GLN A 75 14.53 9.77 -7.78
N TRP A 76 15.61 9.45 -8.51
CA TRP A 76 15.50 8.88 -9.86
C TRP A 76 14.88 7.48 -9.86
N ALA A 77 15.18 6.67 -8.85
CA ALA A 77 14.56 5.36 -8.67
C ALA A 77 13.06 5.47 -8.39
N LEU A 78 12.63 6.40 -7.52
CA LEU A 78 11.21 6.64 -7.25
C LEU A 78 10.46 7.13 -8.49
N GLU A 79 11.04 8.08 -9.22
CA GLU A 79 10.46 8.57 -10.47
C GLU A 79 10.36 7.48 -11.54
N SER A 80 11.40 6.64 -11.64
CA SER A 80 11.43 5.53 -12.59
C SER A 80 10.42 4.45 -12.20
N LEU A 81 10.28 4.14 -10.90
CA LEU A 81 9.26 3.22 -10.40
C LEU A 81 7.85 3.69 -10.77
N ALA A 82 7.53 4.97 -10.58
CA ALA A 82 6.24 5.53 -10.96
C ALA A 82 5.92 5.30 -12.46
N LYS A 83 6.94 5.35 -13.33
CA LYS A 83 6.82 5.06 -14.76
C LYS A 83 6.76 3.55 -15.08
N MET A 84 7.37 2.70 -14.26
CA MET A 84 7.35 1.24 -14.44
C MET A 84 6.02 0.61 -14.02
N ILE A 85 5.36 1.14 -12.99
CA ILE A 85 4.09 0.64 -12.47
C ILE A 85 3.03 0.43 -13.57
N PRO A 86 2.70 1.41 -14.42
CA PRO A 86 1.69 1.22 -15.48
C PRO A 86 2.11 0.22 -16.57
N LEU A 87 3.42 -0.04 -16.72
CA LEU A 87 3.96 -0.99 -17.70
C LEU A 87 3.87 -2.43 -17.19
N LEU A 88 4.15 -2.65 -15.90
CA LEU A 88 4.22 -3.97 -15.29
C LEU A 88 2.89 -4.42 -14.64
N LYS A 89 2.08 -3.46 -14.18
CA LYS A 89 0.74 -3.65 -13.59
C LYS A 89 0.74 -4.78 -12.54
N GLU A 90 -0.26 -5.66 -12.60
CA GLU A 90 -0.48 -6.80 -11.72
C GLU A 90 0.72 -7.74 -11.59
N SER A 91 1.64 -7.73 -12.57
CA SER A 91 2.88 -8.51 -12.46
C SER A 91 3.69 -8.11 -11.24
N LEU A 92 3.55 -6.88 -10.73
CA LEU A 92 4.24 -6.39 -9.54
C LEU A 92 3.74 -7.00 -8.22
N HIS A 93 2.60 -7.71 -8.21
CA HIS A 93 2.01 -8.24 -6.98
C HIS A 93 2.98 -9.00 -6.05
N PRO A 94 3.87 -9.87 -6.53
CA PRO A 94 4.83 -10.55 -5.66
C PRO A 94 5.78 -9.60 -4.93
N MET A 95 6.08 -8.44 -5.52
CA MET A 95 7.00 -7.44 -4.97
C MET A 95 6.28 -6.30 -4.24
N LEU A 96 4.96 -6.24 -4.32
CA LEU A 96 4.14 -5.11 -3.88
C LEU A 96 4.44 -4.67 -2.44
N LEU A 97 4.54 -5.62 -1.51
CA LEU A 97 4.83 -5.32 -0.12
C LEU A 97 6.19 -4.64 0.06
N SER A 98 7.24 -5.17 -0.58
CA SER A 98 8.60 -4.62 -0.48
C SER A 98 8.68 -3.20 -1.07
N ILE A 99 8.01 -2.98 -2.20
CA ILE A 99 7.96 -1.68 -2.87
C ILE A 99 7.20 -0.67 -2.00
N ILE A 100 6.04 -1.04 -1.45
CA ILE A 100 5.26 -0.14 -0.57
C ILE A 100 6.06 0.25 0.67
N VAL A 101 6.77 -0.69 1.30
CA VAL A 101 7.64 -0.40 2.44
C VAL A 101 8.69 0.63 2.06
N ALA A 102 9.41 0.39 0.96
CA ALA A 102 10.48 1.27 0.51
C ALA A 102 9.95 2.68 0.14
N VAL A 103 8.83 2.77 -0.58
CA VAL A 103 8.21 4.06 -0.95
C VAL A 103 7.71 4.80 0.29
N ALA A 104 7.06 4.13 1.23
CA ALA A 104 6.49 4.77 2.42
C ALA A 104 7.56 5.43 3.31
N ASP A 105 8.76 4.87 3.40
CA ASP A 105 9.86 5.46 4.16
C ASP A 105 10.30 6.82 3.59
N ASN A 106 10.14 7.03 2.28
CA ASN A 106 10.48 8.29 1.61
C ASN A 106 9.47 9.42 1.86
N LEU A 107 8.25 9.11 2.33
CA LEU A 107 7.23 10.12 2.63
C LEU A 107 7.61 10.99 3.84
N ASN A 108 8.53 10.52 4.67
CA ASN A 108 9.09 11.28 5.79
C ASN A 108 10.35 12.08 5.39
N SER A 109 10.75 12.07 4.12
CA SER A 109 11.93 12.79 3.66
C SER A 109 11.75 14.30 3.76
N LYS A 110 12.80 14.98 4.25
CA LYS A 110 12.88 16.45 4.24
C LYS A 110 13.19 17.02 2.85
N ASN A 111 13.60 16.17 1.90
CA ASN A 111 13.82 16.58 0.52
C ASN A 111 12.48 16.55 -0.22
N SER A 112 12.02 17.72 -0.67
CA SER A 112 10.73 17.87 -1.36
C SER A 112 10.64 17.09 -2.66
N GLY A 113 11.73 16.92 -3.41
CA GLY A 113 11.75 16.13 -4.65
C GLY A 113 11.59 14.63 -4.39
N ILE A 114 12.24 14.11 -3.36
CA ILE A 114 12.08 12.71 -2.91
C ILE A 114 10.65 12.47 -2.39
N TYR A 115 10.15 13.39 -1.56
CA TYR A 115 8.77 13.33 -1.09
C TYR A 115 7.77 13.32 -2.25
N ALA A 116 7.89 14.26 -3.19
CA ALA A 116 6.97 14.38 -4.32
C ALA A 116 6.99 13.13 -5.21
N THR A 117 8.18 12.59 -5.51
CA THR A 117 8.30 11.35 -6.31
C THR A 117 7.76 10.12 -5.59
N ALA A 118 7.89 10.04 -4.25
CA ALA A 118 7.28 8.98 -3.46
C ALA A 118 5.74 9.05 -3.47
N VAL A 119 5.18 10.26 -3.33
CA VAL A 119 3.74 10.53 -3.47
C VAL A 119 3.26 10.09 -4.86
N THR A 120 3.95 10.51 -5.93
CA THR A 120 3.63 10.10 -7.31
C THR A 120 3.69 8.58 -7.49
N ALA A 121 4.65 7.89 -6.89
CA ALA A 121 4.73 6.43 -6.95
C ALA A 121 3.55 5.75 -6.26
N LEU A 122 3.09 6.27 -5.10
CA LEU A 122 1.87 5.75 -4.44
C LEU A 122 0.62 5.99 -5.28
N ASP A 123 0.48 7.16 -5.89
CA ASP A 123 -0.68 7.48 -6.72
C ASP A 123 -0.71 6.60 -7.97
N ALA A 124 0.44 6.39 -8.60
CA ALA A 124 0.58 5.45 -9.73
C ALA A 124 0.16 4.02 -9.36
N MET A 125 0.46 3.55 -8.14
CA MET A 125 -0.03 2.24 -7.68
C MET A 125 -1.55 2.20 -7.64
N ILE A 126 -2.19 3.20 -7.00
CA ILE A 126 -3.66 3.26 -6.84
C ILE A 126 -4.38 3.32 -8.19
N GLU A 127 -3.79 4.00 -9.16
CA GLU A 127 -4.35 4.14 -10.50
C GLU A 127 -4.22 2.85 -11.34
N ASN A 128 -3.16 2.06 -11.14
CA ASN A 128 -2.80 1.00 -12.08
C ASN A 128 -2.87 -0.44 -11.52
N LEU A 129 -2.99 -0.61 -10.20
CA LEU A 129 -2.98 -1.92 -9.55
C LEU A 129 -4.34 -2.26 -8.92
N ASP A 130 -4.57 -3.55 -8.66
CA ASP A 130 -5.79 -4.00 -7.98
C ASP A 130 -6.01 -3.31 -6.62
N LYS A 131 -7.16 -2.64 -6.51
CA LYS A 131 -7.52 -1.82 -5.35
C LYS A 131 -7.68 -2.65 -4.08
N LEU A 132 -8.11 -3.90 -4.19
CA LEU A 132 -8.27 -4.77 -3.03
C LEU A 132 -6.90 -5.20 -2.48
N CYS A 133 -5.97 -5.59 -3.36
CA CYS A 133 -4.58 -5.90 -2.99
C CYS A 133 -3.89 -4.69 -2.32
N LEU A 134 -4.07 -3.49 -2.88
CA LEU A 134 -3.53 -2.26 -2.27
C LEU A 134 -4.15 -1.94 -0.92
N LEU A 135 -5.48 -2.10 -0.78
CA LEU A 135 -6.17 -1.88 0.48
C LEU A 135 -5.60 -2.79 1.58
N GLN A 136 -5.40 -4.06 1.26
CA GLN A 136 -4.79 -5.03 2.18
C GLN A 136 -3.36 -4.66 2.55
N ALA A 137 -2.55 -4.31 1.55
CA ALA A 137 -1.16 -3.94 1.77
C ALA A 137 -1.03 -2.67 2.63
N PHE A 138 -1.78 -1.61 2.31
CA PHE A 138 -1.75 -0.37 3.08
C PHE A 138 -2.26 -0.59 4.50
N ALA A 139 -3.41 -1.27 4.68
CA ALA A 139 -3.96 -1.55 6.00
C ALA A 139 -2.97 -2.34 6.89
N GLY A 140 -2.23 -3.29 6.31
CA GLY A 140 -1.19 -4.04 7.02
C GLY A 140 0.02 -3.18 7.42
N ARG A 141 0.30 -2.11 6.69
CA ARG A 141 1.48 -1.24 6.90
C ARG A 141 1.25 -0.08 7.84
N VAL A 142 0.03 0.46 7.89
CA VAL A 142 -0.31 1.70 8.63
C VAL A 142 0.22 1.72 10.07
N ARG A 143 0.16 0.60 10.81
CA ARG A 143 0.64 0.50 12.21
C ARG A 143 2.15 0.64 12.39
N PHE A 144 2.92 0.50 11.31
CA PHE A 144 4.38 0.57 11.31
C PHE A 144 4.90 1.91 10.77
N LEU A 145 3.99 2.80 10.35
CA LEU A 145 4.33 4.11 9.83
C LEU A 145 4.33 5.14 10.98
N SER A 146 5.06 6.22 10.78
CA SER A 146 5.07 7.37 11.69
C SER A 146 5.18 8.68 10.91
N GLY A 147 4.96 9.80 11.60
CA GLY A 147 5.15 11.13 11.01
C GLY A 147 4.15 11.44 9.90
N ARG A 148 4.65 11.93 8.75
CA ARG A 148 3.84 12.29 7.59
C ARG A 148 3.41 11.07 6.79
N ALA A 149 4.23 10.02 6.74
CA ALA A 149 3.93 8.80 6.02
C ALA A 149 2.59 8.16 6.40
N VAL A 150 2.21 8.22 7.69
CA VAL A 150 0.90 7.71 8.15
C VAL A 150 -0.24 8.50 7.49
N LEU A 151 -0.14 9.83 7.45
CA LEU A 151 -1.17 10.69 6.86
C LEU A 151 -1.37 10.35 5.39
N ASP A 152 -0.27 10.31 4.63
CA ASP A 152 -0.28 10.05 3.19
C ASP A 152 -0.86 8.68 2.86
N VAL A 153 -0.50 7.64 3.64
CA VAL A 153 -1.00 6.27 3.41
C VAL A 153 -2.46 6.12 3.85
N VAL A 154 -2.87 6.76 4.95
CA VAL A 154 -4.26 6.70 5.42
C VAL A 154 -5.22 7.47 4.53
N GLU A 155 -4.81 8.62 4.00
CA GLU A 155 -5.59 9.38 3.03
C GLU A 155 -5.93 8.49 1.82
N ARG A 156 -4.92 7.82 1.29
CA ARG A 156 -5.05 6.87 0.19
C ARG A 156 -5.84 5.62 0.57
N LEU A 157 -5.66 5.11 1.79
CA LEU A 157 -6.48 4.00 2.30
C LEU A 157 -7.97 4.38 2.35
N SER A 158 -8.30 5.62 2.71
CA SER A 158 -9.67 6.13 2.70
C SER A 158 -10.26 6.18 1.28
N ALA A 159 -9.47 6.59 0.29
CA ALA A 159 -9.87 6.54 -1.13
C ALA A 159 -10.10 5.10 -1.63
N LEU A 160 -9.26 4.15 -1.18
CA LEU A 160 -9.42 2.72 -1.49
C LEU A 160 -10.67 2.14 -0.83
N VAL A 161 -10.99 2.52 0.42
CA VAL A 161 -12.24 2.16 1.10
C VAL A 161 -13.44 2.58 0.26
N ALA A 162 -13.51 3.84 -0.16
CA ALA A 162 -14.61 4.34 -0.99
C ALA A 162 -14.75 3.58 -2.33
N SER A 163 -13.63 3.12 -2.90
CA SER A 163 -13.64 2.33 -4.15
C SER A 163 -14.04 0.87 -3.96
N VAL A 164 -13.59 0.22 -2.89
CA VAL A 164 -13.71 -1.23 -2.67
C VAL A 164 -14.97 -1.59 -1.90
N TYR A 165 -15.42 -0.74 -0.97
CA TYR A 165 -16.55 -1.03 -0.08
C TYR A 165 -17.85 -1.37 -0.83
N PRO A 166 -18.26 -0.68 -1.91
CA PRO A 166 -19.48 -1.03 -2.64
C PRO A 166 -19.45 -2.43 -3.26
N GLN A 167 -18.26 -2.94 -3.58
CA GLN A 167 -18.08 -4.23 -4.26
C GLN A 167 -17.80 -5.37 -3.29
N LYS A 168 -17.02 -5.11 -2.23
CA LYS A 168 -16.52 -6.12 -1.28
C LYS A 168 -16.49 -5.54 0.15
N PRO A 169 -17.65 -5.25 0.77
CA PRO A 169 -17.71 -4.61 2.08
C PRO A 169 -17.02 -5.45 3.17
N GLN A 170 -17.20 -6.78 3.16
CA GLN A 170 -16.57 -7.69 4.11
C GLN A 170 -15.03 -7.63 4.09
N ALA A 171 -14.44 -7.40 2.92
CA ALA A 171 -12.98 -7.27 2.82
C ALA A 171 -12.50 -5.96 3.44
N VAL A 172 -13.24 -4.86 3.21
CA VAL A 172 -12.94 -3.58 3.85
C VAL A 172 -13.07 -3.70 5.36
N GLU A 173 -14.15 -4.29 5.85
CA GLU A 173 -14.36 -4.51 7.28
C GLU A 173 -13.21 -5.30 7.92
N ARG A 174 -12.83 -6.43 7.29
CA ARG A 174 -11.75 -7.31 7.78
C ARG A 174 -10.40 -6.61 7.90
N HIS A 175 -10.06 -5.73 6.96
CA HIS A 175 -8.73 -5.13 6.89
C HIS A 175 -8.65 -3.73 7.52
N VAL A 176 -9.72 -2.94 7.42
CA VAL A 176 -9.71 -1.52 7.82
C VAL A 176 -10.25 -1.32 9.24
N LEU A 177 -11.22 -2.11 9.72
CA LEU A 177 -11.71 -1.97 11.10
C LEU A 177 -10.58 -2.20 12.14
N PRO A 178 -9.70 -3.22 12.03
CA PRO A 178 -8.60 -3.37 12.98
C PRO A 178 -7.66 -2.16 13.00
N VAL A 179 -7.48 -1.47 11.87
CA VAL A 179 -6.68 -0.24 11.78
C VAL A 179 -7.39 0.89 12.51
N LEU A 180 -8.69 1.08 12.27
CA LEU A 180 -9.49 2.10 12.93
C LEU A 180 -9.52 1.91 14.46
N TRP A 181 -9.77 0.69 14.94
CA TRP A 181 -9.75 0.38 16.38
C TRP A 181 -8.37 0.58 17.00
N GLY A 182 -7.31 0.19 16.27
CA GLY A 182 -5.94 0.46 16.69
C GLY A 182 -5.66 1.95 16.89
N PHE A 183 -6.18 2.79 16.00
CA PHE A 183 -6.06 4.24 16.18
C PHE A 183 -6.94 4.78 17.31
N LEU A 184 -8.20 4.38 17.40
CA LEU A 184 -9.12 4.83 18.46
C LEU A 184 -8.60 4.47 19.85
N SER A 185 -8.09 3.26 20.03
CA SER A 185 -7.48 2.82 21.30
C SER A 185 -6.25 3.65 21.70
N SER A 186 -5.48 4.13 20.72
CA SER A 186 -4.35 5.03 20.97
C SER A 186 -4.76 6.46 21.37
N VAL A 187 -5.94 6.93 20.95
CA VAL A 187 -6.49 8.24 21.35
C VAL A 187 -7.09 8.19 22.76
N SER A 188 -7.65 7.06 23.17
CA SER A 188 -8.36 6.89 24.44
C SER A 188 -7.46 6.56 25.65
N GLY A 189 -6.13 6.70 25.53
CA GLY A 189 -5.20 6.63 26.66
C GLY A 189 -4.75 5.24 27.12
N ASN A 190 -5.23 4.15 26.51
CA ASN A 190 -4.89 2.76 26.89
C ASN A 190 -3.84 2.07 25.99
N GLY A 191 -3.27 2.77 25.01
CA GLY A 191 -2.27 2.19 24.11
C GLY A 191 -1.21 3.19 23.66
N VAL A 192 0.05 2.85 23.90
CA VAL A 192 1.20 3.57 23.34
C VAL A 192 1.46 3.01 21.93
N LEU A 193 0.92 3.65 20.90
CA LEU A 193 1.51 3.52 19.57
C LEU A 193 2.63 4.57 19.44
N PRO A 194 3.90 4.16 19.33
CA PRO A 194 5.01 5.11 19.22
C PRO A 194 4.89 5.96 17.93
N GLY A 195 4.99 7.29 18.06
CA GLY A 195 5.18 8.19 16.90
C GLY A 195 3.91 8.79 16.28
N LEU A 196 2.76 8.68 16.95
CA LEU A 196 1.44 9.01 16.40
C LEU A 196 0.76 10.25 17.05
N SER A 197 1.34 10.84 18.10
CA SER A 197 0.66 11.76 19.02
C SER A 197 0.09 13.07 18.44
N GLY A 198 0.46 13.49 17.23
CA GLY A 198 -0.11 14.69 16.57
C GLY A 198 -1.14 14.41 15.47
N ASN A 199 -1.04 13.27 14.79
CA ASN A 199 -1.71 13.02 13.50
C ASN A 199 -2.87 12.02 13.57
N VAL A 200 -2.99 11.28 14.69
CA VAL A 200 -4.01 10.22 14.84
C VAL A 200 -5.42 10.76 14.73
N ARG A 201 -5.72 11.92 15.32
CA ARG A 201 -7.09 12.46 15.29
C ARG A 201 -7.57 12.69 13.84
N THR A 202 -6.72 13.28 13.00
CA THR A 202 -7.02 13.52 11.59
C THR A 202 -7.21 12.21 10.83
N VAL A 203 -6.30 11.26 11.02
CA VAL A 203 -6.33 9.89 10.45
C VAL A 203 -7.62 9.15 10.81
N VAL A 204 -8.00 9.18 12.08
CA VAL A 204 -9.24 8.58 12.58
C VAL A 204 -10.44 9.27 11.94
N CYS A 205 -10.46 10.60 11.88
CA CYS A 205 -11.56 11.33 11.27
C CYS A 205 -11.75 10.96 9.78
N TRP A 206 -10.68 10.81 9.01
CA TRP A 206 -10.77 10.41 7.60
C TRP A 206 -11.30 8.99 7.43
N LEU A 207 -10.71 8.01 8.14
CA LEU A 207 -11.15 6.62 8.04
C LEU A 207 -12.59 6.43 8.53
N SER A 208 -12.95 7.03 9.66
CA SER A 208 -14.31 6.96 10.21
C SER A 208 -15.34 7.55 9.27
N ARG A 209 -15.06 8.73 8.68
CA ARG A 209 -15.98 9.36 7.72
C ARG A 209 -16.15 8.52 6.47
N SER A 210 -15.05 8.03 5.89
CA SER A 210 -15.10 7.19 4.70
C SER A 210 -15.93 5.92 4.95
N LEU A 211 -15.75 5.24 6.08
CA LEU A 211 -16.56 4.08 6.44
C LEU A 211 -18.03 4.45 6.66
N GLN A 212 -18.30 5.54 7.38
CA GLN A 212 -19.67 6.00 7.66
C GLN A 212 -20.43 6.34 6.38
N GLU A 213 -19.81 7.08 5.46
CA GLU A 213 -20.40 7.45 4.17
C GLU A 213 -20.78 6.22 3.36
N GLN A 214 -19.90 5.22 3.31
CA GLN A 214 -20.15 3.98 2.57
C GLN A 214 -21.23 3.12 3.22
N MET A 215 -21.26 3.03 4.55
CA MET A 215 -22.33 2.33 5.28
C MET A 215 -23.70 2.99 5.05
N GLN A 216 -23.77 4.32 5.09
CA GLN A 216 -25.01 5.07 4.84
C GLN A 216 -25.48 4.93 3.39
N ALA A 217 -24.57 4.99 2.42
CA ALA A 217 -24.89 4.78 1.01
C ALA A 217 -25.45 3.36 0.76
N LEU A 218 -24.86 2.34 1.39
CA LEU A 218 -25.34 0.96 1.31
C LEU A 218 -26.73 0.81 1.96
N ALA A 219 -26.96 1.45 3.10
CA ALA A 219 -28.25 1.45 3.78
C ALA A 219 -29.33 2.17 2.94
N ALA A 220 -29.00 3.32 2.34
CA ALA A 220 -29.91 4.05 1.46
C ALA A 220 -30.27 3.28 0.18
N ALA A 221 -29.40 2.38 -0.27
CA ALA A 221 -29.66 1.50 -1.40
C ALA A 221 -30.55 0.28 -1.05
N GLN A 222 -30.89 0.06 0.23
CA GLN A 222 -31.74 -1.07 0.64
C GLN A 222 -33.23 -0.80 0.38
N PRO A 223 -34.03 -1.83 0.05
CA PRO A 223 -35.48 -1.72 -0.02
C PRO A 223 -36.07 -1.24 1.31
N GLN A 224 -37.08 -0.38 1.27
CA GLN A 224 -37.73 0.18 2.48
C GLN A 224 -38.21 -0.90 3.46
N GLN A 225 -38.55 -2.09 2.96
CA GLN A 225 -38.99 -3.21 3.79
C GLN A 225 -37.85 -3.79 4.64
N VAL A 226 -36.63 -3.86 4.11
CA VAL A 226 -35.44 -4.28 4.85
C VAL A 226 -35.08 -3.26 5.93
N LEU A 227 -35.19 -1.97 5.60
CA LEU A 227 -34.97 -0.89 6.56
C LEU A 227 -36.01 -0.89 7.70
N ARG A 228 -37.28 -1.18 7.41
CA ARG A 228 -38.30 -1.37 8.46
C ARG A 228 -37.99 -2.55 9.36
N THR A 229 -37.67 -3.71 8.79
CA THR A 229 -37.33 -4.90 9.59
C THR A 229 -36.08 -4.67 10.44
N LEU A 230 -35.06 -3.98 9.91
CA LEU A 230 -33.89 -3.59 10.69
C LEU A 230 -34.25 -2.66 11.84
N GLN A 231 -35.09 -1.64 11.60
CA GLN A 231 -35.55 -0.72 12.63
C GLN A 231 -36.34 -1.44 13.74
N GLU A 232 -37.26 -2.33 13.35
CA GLU A 232 -38.02 -3.18 14.28
C GLU A 232 -37.11 -4.05 15.16
N LEU A 233 -36.04 -4.61 14.59
CA LEU A 233 -35.06 -5.41 15.32
C LEU A 233 -34.18 -4.57 16.26
N LEU A 234 -33.78 -3.37 15.85
CA LEU A 234 -33.00 -2.45 16.69
C LEU A 234 -33.83 -1.89 17.84
N ASP A 235 -35.10 -1.56 17.59
CA ASP A 235 -36.04 -1.11 18.63
C ASP A 235 -36.33 -2.23 19.63
N ALA A 236 -36.38 -3.49 19.17
CA ALA A 236 -36.46 -4.67 20.03
C ALA A 236 -35.17 -4.97 20.81
N ALA A 237 -34.00 -4.54 20.32
CA ALA A 237 -32.70 -4.70 20.98
C ALA A 237 -32.37 -3.56 21.98
N SER A 238 -33.00 -2.39 21.84
CA SER A 238 -32.83 -1.23 22.73
C SER A 238 -33.08 -1.51 24.24
N PRO A 239 -34.06 -2.33 24.65
CA PRO A 239 -34.25 -2.72 26.06
C PRO A 239 -33.09 -3.55 26.63
N LEU A 240 -32.37 -4.30 25.79
CA LEU A 240 -31.25 -5.16 26.22
C LEU A 240 -29.98 -4.34 26.51
N LEU A 241 -29.80 -3.19 25.86
CA LEU A 241 -28.68 -2.27 26.13
C LEU A 241 -28.85 -1.49 27.44
N HIS A 242 -30.08 -1.18 27.85
CA HIS A 242 -30.36 -0.65 29.19
C HIS A 242 -30.09 -1.68 30.29
N GLY A 243 -30.35 -2.96 30.04
CA GLY A 243 -29.98 -4.06 30.96
C GLY A 243 -28.47 -4.22 31.15
N TRP A 244 -27.69 -4.02 30.09
CA TRP A 244 -26.21 -4.07 30.16
C TRP A 244 -25.60 -2.90 30.94
N ASN A 245 -26.15 -1.69 30.81
CA ASN A 245 -25.71 -0.53 31.60
C ASN A 245 -26.00 -0.69 33.11
N SER A 246 -27.10 -1.35 33.48
CA SER A 246 -27.39 -1.67 34.90
C SER A 246 -26.44 -2.70 35.51
N VAL A 247 -25.86 -3.59 34.70
CA VAL A 247 -24.87 -4.58 35.19
C VAL A 247 -23.47 -3.97 35.32
N VAL A 248 -23.12 -2.97 34.50
CA VAL A 248 -21.80 -2.31 34.55
C VAL A 248 -21.74 -1.17 35.59
N THR A 249 -22.86 -0.55 35.94
CA THR A 249 -22.92 0.51 36.98
C THR A 249 -23.37 0.02 38.36
N GLY A 250 -23.66 -1.28 38.50
CA GLY A 250 -24.11 -1.91 39.74
C GLY A 250 -22.97 -2.50 40.58
N TYR A 251 -22.03 -1.67 41.04
CA TYR A 251 -21.29 -1.92 42.28
C TYR A 251 -21.23 -0.60 43.05
N GLN A 252 -22.14 -0.48 44.03
CA GLN A 252 -21.90 0.33 45.22
C GLN A 252 -20.76 -0.29 46.03
#